data_AF-A0A212FJC1-F1
#
_entry.id   AF-A0A212FJC1-F1
#
_cell.length_a   1.000
_cell.length_b   1.000
_cell.length_c   1.000
_cell.angle_alpha   90.00
_cell.angle_beta   90.00
_cell.angle_gamma   90.00
#
_symmetry.space_group_name_H-M   'P 1'
#
loop_
_entity.id
_entity.type
_entity.pdbx_description
1 polymer ?
#
loop_
_entity_poly.entity_id
_entity_poly.type
_entity_poly.pdbx_seq_one_letter_code
_entity_poly.pdbx_strand_id
1 'polypeptide(L)'
;ISATLLVLLHLSMHVVDEGQAVNPSCSCITFSSTYGKERGIFSSPDYPLPYPRGICLLYTFIAAPHQIVELMFTDFDVYKENLE
;
A
#
# COMPACT_ATOMS: atom_id res chain seq x y z
N ILE A 1 -10.98 -30.30 18.02
CA ILE A 1 -10.16 -29.29 17.32
C ILE A 1 -8.71 -29.56 17.73
N SER A 2 -7.86 -30.05 16.82
CA SER A 2 -6.48 -30.47 17.18
C SER A 2 -5.65 -29.28 17.64
N ALA A 3 -4.73 -29.47 18.59
CA ALA A 3 -3.78 -28.43 19.01
C ALA A 3 -2.94 -27.91 17.83
N THR A 4 -2.62 -28.79 16.88
CA THR A 4 -1.94 -28.40 15.64
C THR A 4 -2.77 -27.44 14.78
N LEU A 5 -4.09 -27.66 14.72
CA LEU A 5 -5.00 -26.80 13.98
C LEU A 5 -5.13 -25.43 14.65
N LEU A 6 -5.18 -25.38 16.00
CA LEU A 6 -5.16 -24.12 16.73
C LEU A 6 -3.84 -23.36 16.50
N VAL A 7 -2.69 -24.03 16.54
CA VAL A 7 -1.39 -23.38 16.32
C VAL A 7 -1.26 -22.86 14.89
N LEU A 8 -1.73 -23.60 13.88
CA LEU A 8 -1.78 -23.13 12.48
C LEU A 8 -2.70 -21.92 12.32
N LEU A 9 -3.87 -21.92 12.96
CA LEU A 9 -4.79 -20.77 12.97
C LEU A 9 -4.15 -19.55 13.65
N HIS A 10 -3.50 -19.73 14.80
CA HIS A 10 -2.79 -18.64 15.49
C HIS A 10 -1.64 -18.07 14.65
N LEU A 11 -0.83 -18.92 14.02
CA LEU A 11 0.24 -18.47 13.13
C LEU A 11 -0.32 -17.70 11.92
N SER A 12 -1.45 -18.13 11.35
CA SER A 12 -2.09 -17.44 10.22
C SER A 12 -2.65 -16.06 10.57
N MET A 13 -3.10 -15.83 11.81
CA MET A 13 -3.58 -14.53 12.28
C MET A 13 -2.45 -13.50 12.44
N HIS A 14 -1.22 -13.94 12.68
CA HIS A 14 -0.05 -13.05 12.75
C HIS A 14 0.50 -12.66 11.36
N VAL A 15 0.04 -13.28 10.27
CA VAL A 15 0.48 -12.95 8.89
C VAL A 15 -0.45 -11.94 8.23
N VAL A 16 -1.54 -11.54 8.88
CA VAL A 16 -2.39 -10.45 8.40
C VAL A 16 -1.78 -9.15 8.92
N ASP A 17 -0.85 -8.60 8.15
CA ASP A 17 -0.43 -7.20 8.30
C ASP A 17 -1.61 -6.31 7.86
N GLU A 18 -2.58 -6.11 8.75
CA GLU A 18 -3.51 -5.00 8.62
C GLU A 18 -2.68 -3.73 8.85
N GLY A 19 -2.10 -3.20 7.77
CA GLY A 19 -1.63 -1.82 7.76
C GLY A 19 -2.82 -0.95 8.12
N GLN A 20 -2.92 -0.56 9.40
CA GLN A 20 -4.00 0.29 9.89
C GLN A 20 -4.01 1.56 9.06
N ALA A 21 -5.03 1.70 8.21
CA ALA A 21 -5.25 2.95 7.51
C ALA A 21 -5.42 4.04 8.58
N VAL A 22 -4.52 5.03 8.58
CA VAL A 22 -4.56 6.16 9.52
C VAL A 22 -5.91 6.91 9.46
N ASN A 23 -6.67 6.70 8.39
CA ASN A 23 -8.06 7.10 8.25
C ASN A 23 -8.87 6.01 7.51
N PRO A 24 -9.92 5.43 8.13
CA PRO A 24 -10.73 4.36 7.53
C PRO A 24 -11.55 4.80 6.30
N SER A 25 -11.64 6.10 6.01
CA SER A 25 -12.28 6.63 4.80
C SER A 25 -11.35 6.67 3.58
N CYS A 26 -10.05 6.42 3.75
CA CYS A 26 -9.09 6.40 2.65
C CYS A 26 -9.12 5.06 1.92
N SER A 27 -9.00 5.08 0.60
CA SER A 27 -8.84 3.84 -0.16
C SER A 27 -7.38 3.38 -0.09
N CYS A 28 -7.16 2.11 0.24
CA CYS A 28 -5.82 1.51 0.32
C CYS A 28 -5.50 0.76 -0.97
N ILE A 29 -4.32 1.03 -1.53
CA ILE A 29 -3.83 0.38 -2.75
C ILE A 29 -2.49 -0.28 -2.42
N THR A 30 -2.43 -1.61 -2.56
CA THR A 30 -1.25 -2.38 -2.20
C THR A 30 -0.51 -2.90 -3.43
N PHE A 31 0.78 -2.61 -3.49
CA PHE A 31 1.74 -3.20 -4.42
C PHE A 31 2.61 -4.19 -3.66
N SER A 32 2.55 -5.46 -4.02
CA SER A 32 3.33 -6.50 -3.35
C SER A 32 4.01 -7.42 -4.35
N SER A 33 5.30 -7.70 -4.10
CA SER A 33 6.07 -8.65 -4.90
C SER A 33 5.78 -10.11 -4.55
N THR A 34 5.07 -10.38 -3.45
CA THR A 34 4.73 -11.74 -2.95
C THR A 34 3.96 -12.59 -3.96
N TYR A 35 3.23 -11.96 -4.90
CA TYR A 35 2.44 -12.65 -5.94
C TYR A 35 2.99 -12.47 -7.36
N GLY A 36 4.30 -12.23 -7.49
CA GLY A 36 5.00 -12.29 -8.79
C GLY A 36 5.07 -10.99 -9.59
N LYS A 37 4.67 -9.85 -9.03
CA LYS A 37 4.89 -8.53 -9.64
C LYS A 37 6.08 -7.83 -8.97
N GLU A 38 7.28 -8.05 -9.50
CA GLU A 38 8.50 -7.38 -9.00
C GLU A 38 8.53 -5.88 -9.29
N ARG A 39 7.76 -5.41 -10.29
CA ARG A 39 7.67 -4.02 -10.71
C ARG A 39 6.23 -3.62 -11.00
N GLY A 40 5.93 -2.34 -10.82
CA GLY A 40 4.62 -1.76 -11.12
C GLY A 40 4.74 -0.27 -11.40
N ILE A 41 3.66 0.31 -11.92
CA ILE A 41 3.50 1.75 -12.11
C ILE A 41 2.36 2.18 -11.18
N PHE A 42 2.56 3.28 -10.47
CA PHE A 42 1.51 3.95 -9.72
C PHE A 42 1.38 5.39 -10.21
N SER A 43 0.17 5.91 -10.18
CA SER A 43 -0.14 7.28 -10.56
C SER A 43 -1.27 7.80 -9.68
N SER A 44 -1.40 9.11 -9.59
CA SER A 44 -2.62 9.72 -9.08
C SER A 44 -3.82 9.30 -9.95
N PRO A 45 -5.06 9.36 -9.41
CA PRO A 45 -6.24 9.24 -10.24
C PRO A 45 -6.18 10.25 -11.39
N ASP A 46 -6.67 9.82 -12.54
CA ASP A 46 -6.82 10.62 -13.76
C ASP A 46 -5.51 11.10 -14.41
N TYR A 47 -4.33 10.75 -13.89
CA TYR A 47 -3.05 11.05 -14.55
C TYR A 47 -3.10 10.68 -16.04
N PRO A 48 -2.75 11.59 -16.97
CA PRO A 48 -1.97 12.83 -16.78
C PRO A 48 -2.80 14.10 -16.46
N LEU A 49 -4.10 13.97 -16.18
CA LEU A 49 -4.93 15.10 -15.75
C LEU A 49 -4.70 15.41 -14.25
N PRO A 50 -5.07 16.63 -13.79
CA PRO A 50 -5.02 16.98 -12.38
C PRO A 50 -5.83 16.00 -11.52
N TYR A 51 -5.26 15.61 -10.39
CA TYR A 51 -5.91 14.71 -9.44
C TYR A 51 -7.17 15.35 -8.82
N PRO A 52 -8.23 14.58 -8.53
CA PRO A 52 -9.44 15.11 -7.91
C PRO A 52 -9.22 15.68 -6.50
N ARG A 53 -10.00 16.69 -6.11
CA ARG A 53 -9.98 17.23 -4.74
C ARG A 53 -10.74 16.32 -3.78
N GLY A 54 -10.33 16.31 -2.51
CA GLY A 54 -11.03 15.59 -1.44
C GLY A 54 -10.90 14.07 -1.50
N ILE A 55 -10.00 13.54 -2.33
CA ILE A 55 -9.65 12.11 -2.32
C ILE A 55 -8.69 11.80 -1.18
N CYS A 56 -8.74 10.57 -0.69
CA CYS A 56 -7.72 10.04 0.18
C CYS A 56 -7.29 8.65 -0.29
N LEU A 57 -6.03 8.54 -0.69
CA LEU A 57 -5.41 7.30 -1.15
C LEU A 57 -4.18 6.99 -0.30
N LEU A 58 -4.09 5.75 0.16
CA LEU A 58 -2.92 5.23 0.86
C LEU A 58 -2.28 4.16 -0.02
N TYR A 59 -1.10 4.46 -0.56
CA TYR A 59 -0.32 3.51 -1.34
C TYR A 59 0.66 2.78 -0.43
N THR A 60 0.58 1.44 -0.43
CA THR A 60 1.44 0.58 0.37
C THR A 60 2.28 -0.30 -0.54
N PHE A 61 3.60 -0.24 -0.39
CA PHE A 61 4.56 -1.02 -1.17
C PHE A 61 5.25 -2.04 -0.27
N ILE A 62 5.09 -3.33 -0.59
CA ILE A 62 5.57 -4.45 0.23
C ILE A 62 6.54 -5.28 -0.59
N ALA A 63 7.80 -5.27 -0.16
CA ALA A 63 8.85 -6.16 -0.69
C ALA A 63 8.83 -7.51 0.03
N ALA A 64 9.21 -8.58 -0.67
CA ALA A 64 9.44 -9.89 -0.06
C ALA A 64 10.72 -9.86 0.79
N PRO A 65 10.96 -10.88 1.65
CA PRO A 65 12.20 -10.99 2.39
C PRO A 65 13.43 -10.90 1.46
N HIS A 66 14.44 -10.12 1.87
CA HIS A 66 15.66 -9.85 1.10
C HIS A 66 15.47 -9.02 -0.18
N GLN A 67 14.32 -8.36 -0.34
CA GLN A 67 14.10 -7.36 -1.39
C GLN A 67 14.03 -5.94 -0.80
N ILE A 68 14.26 -4.93 -1.64
CA ILE A 68 14.15 -3.52 -1.30
C ILE A 68 13.07 -2.89 -2.19
N VAL A 69 12.20 -2.06 -1.61
CA VAL A 69 11.27 -1.24 -2.38
C VAL A 69 12.03 -0.04 -2.94
N GLU A 70 12.03 0.11 -4.26
CA GLU A 70 12.56 1.28 -4.96
C GLU A 70 11.39 2.05 -5.60
N LEU A 71 11.30 3.36 -5.31
CA LEU A 71 10.30 4.24 -5.90
C LEU A 71 10.98 5.27 -6.79
N MET A 72 10.49 5.40 -8.02
CA MET A 72 10.94 6.41 -8.98
C MET A 72 9.76 7.27 -9.39
N PHE A 73 9.82 8.56 -9.06
CA PHE A 73 8.85 9.55 -9.51
C PHE A 73 9.31 10.12 -10.85
N THR A 74 8.48 9.96 -11.87
CA THR A 74 8.72 10.53 -13.22
C THR A 74 8.04 11.88 -13.41
N ASP A 75 6.99 12.14 -12.62
CA ASP A 75 6.21 13.37 -12.60
C ASP A 75 5.68 13.58 -11.17
N PHE A 76 5.70 14.81 -10.69
CA PHE A 76 5.27 15.16 -9.33
C PHE A 76 4.82 16.62 -9.24
N ASP A 77 3.51 16.82 -9.14
CA ASP A 77 2.86 18.11 -8.93
C ASP A 77 1.76 17.95 -7.88
N VAL A 78 1.91 18.63 -6.74
CA VAL A 78 0.96 18.60 -5.62
C VAL A 78 0.70 20.01 -5.13
N TYR A 79 -0.56 20.27 -4.76
CA TYR A 79 -0.96 21.55 -4.17
C TYR A 79 -0.20 21.76 -2.86
N LYS A 80 0.63 22.80 -2.83
CA LYS A 80 1.27 23.28 -1.62
C LYS A 80 0.26 24.09 -0.83
N GLU A 81 -0.30 23.52 0.22
CA GLU A 81 -0.90 24.34 1.27
C GLU A 81 0.21 25.16 1.92
N ASN A 82 -0.01 26.47 2.06
CA ASN A 82 0.92 27.32 2.78
C ASN A 82 1.02 26.78 4.21
N LEU A 83 2.10 26.05 4.49
CA LEU A 83 2.58 25.80 5.84
C LEU A 83 2.98 27.15 6.43
N GLU A 84 2.00 27.86 7.00
CA GLU A 84 2.27 28.86 8.03
C GLU A 84 2.62 28.15 9.35
#